data_AF-A0A963WJG6-F1
#
_entry.id   AF-A0A963WJG6-F1
#
_cell.length_a   1.000
_cell.length_b   1.000
_cell.length_c   1.000
_cell.angle_alpha   90.00
_cell.angle_beta   90.00
_cell.angle_gamma   90.00
#
_symmetry.space_group_name_H-M   'P 1'
#
loop_
_entity.id
_entity.type
_entity.pdbx_description
1 polymer ?
#
loop_
_entity_poly.entity_id
_entity_poly.type
_entity_poly.pdbx_seq_one_letter_code
_entity_poly.pdbx_strand_id
1 'polypeptide(L)'
;IFHHLITLPTYHTAALSTDELARQYFGDLGMLGYVATVQRAEIRQGIACVKHQNMAGSDIGDDHKEYFAGEAALKAGGEHNTMNQFAA
;
A
#
# COMPACT_ATOMS: atom_id res chain seq x y z
N ILE A 1 -23.36 -10.93 24.77
CA ILE A 1 -22.48 -10.50 23.67
C ILE A 1 -23.34 -9.70 22.69
N PHE A 2 -23.19 -8.38 22.64
CA PHE A 2 -23.81 -7.56 21.60
C PHE A 2 -22.84 -7.47 20.43
N HIS A 3 -23.28 -7.89 19.25
CA HIS A 3 -22.53 -7.64 18.02
C HIS A 3 -22.89 -6.22 17.56
N HIS A 4 -22.04 -5.25 17.89
CA HIS A 4 -22.15 -3.90 17.36
C HIS A 4 -21.65 -3.91 15.91
N LEU A 5 -22.56 -4.18 14.97
CA LEU A 5 -22.29 -4.13 13.54
C LEU A 5 -22.65 -2.74 13.01
N ILE A 6 -21.67 -2.06 12.41
CA ILE A 6 -21.96 -0.96 11.48
C ILE A 6 -22.23 -1.62 10.13
N THR A 7 -23.34 -1.31 9.49
CA THR A 7 -23.75 -1.99 8.24
C THR A 7 -22.80 -1.69 7.09
N LEU A 8 -22.44 -0.41 6.90
CA LEU A 8 -21.67 0.06 5.75
C LEU A 8 -20.44 0.93 6.12
N PRO A 9 -19.59 0.54 7.08
CA PRO A 9 -18.45 1.36 7.51
C PRO A 9 -17.45 1.56 6.36
N THR A 10 -17.18 0.52 5.56
CA THR A 10 -16.28 0.61 4.42
C THR A 10 -16.82 1.53 3.33
N TYR A 11 -18.14 1.54 3.09
CA TYR A 11 -18.75 2.41 2.07
C TYR A 11 -18.51 3.88 2.41
N HIS A 12 -18.83 4.29 3.65
CA HIS A 12 -18.65 5.67 4.08
C HIS A 12 -17.18 6.07 4.16
N THR A 13 -16.32 5.22 4.70
CA THR A 13 -14.90 5.56 4.89
C THR A 13 -14.12 5.59 3.58
N ALA A 14 -14.38 4.66 2.64
CA ALA A 14 -13.74 4.69 1.33
C ALA A 14 -14.23 5.86 0.46
N ALA A 15 -15.54 6.17 0.50
CA ALA A 15 -16.09 7.31 -0.24
C ALA A 15 -15.51 8.64 0.27
N LEU A 16 -15.50 8.83 1.60
CA LEU A 16 -14.95 10.04 2.22
C LEU A 16 -13.45 10.19 1.96
N SER A 17 -12.65 9.14 2.15
CA SER A 17 -11.20 9.23 1.94
C SER A 17 -10.85 9.50 0.48
N THR A 18 -11.62 8.95 -0.47
CA THR A 18 -11.43 9.21 -1.90
C THR A 18 -11.78 10.65 -2.27
N ASP A 19 -12.89 11.18 -1.75
CA ASP A 19 -13.30 12.59 -1.97
C ASP A 19 -12.28 13.57 -1.40
N GLU A 20 -11.85 13.35 -0.15
CA GLU A 20 -10.84 14.19 0.50
C GLU A 20 -9.50 14.15 -0.23
N LEU A 21 -9.07 12.97 -0.68
CA LEU A 21 -7.85 12.81 -1.46
C LEU A 21 -7.96 13.56 -2.80
N ALA A 22 -9.05 13.37 -3.55
CA ALA A 22 -9.26 14.03 -4.83
C ALA A 22 -9.27 15.56 -4.67
N ARG A 23 -10.01 16.08 -3.69
CA ARG A 23 -10.08 17.52 -3.41
C ARG A 23 -8.71 18.12 -3.07
N GLN A 24 -7.88 17.42 -2.30
CA GLN A 24 -6.54 17.91 -1.95
C GLN A 24 -5.56 17.78 -3.12
N TYR A 25 -5.61 16.65 -3.82
CA TYR A 25 -4.69 16.33 -4.91
C TYR A 25 -4.91 17.21 -6.14
N PHE A 26 -6.17 17.50 -6.49
CA PHE A 26 -6.50 18.40 -7.60
C PHE A 26 -6.69 19.86 -7.17
N GLY A 27 -6.64 20.14 -5.86
CA GLY A 27 -6.57 21.49 -5.32
C GLY A 27 -5.13 21.99 -5.19
N ASP A 28 -4.91 22.95 -4.30
CA ASP A 28 -3.63 23.66 -4.17
C ASP A 28 -2.46 22.77 -3.69
N LEU A 29 -2.74 21.65 -3.03
CA LEU A 29 -1.69 20.81 -2.45
C LEU A 29 -1.03 19.89 -3.48
N GLY A 30 -1.71 19.53 -4.58
CA GLY A 30 -1.15 18.60 -5.56
C GLY A 30 -0.72 17.27 -4.91
N MET A 31 0.47 16.80 -5.30
CA MET A 31 1.08 15.60 -4.71
C MET A 31 1.24 15.65 -3.19
N LEU A 32 1.37 16.83 -2.59
CA LEU A 32 1.50 16.95 -1.14
C LEU A 32 0.26 16.44 -0.42
N GLY A 33 -0.93 16.57 -1.02
CA GLY A 33 -2.17 16.01 -0.48
C GLY A 33 -2.06 14.50 -0.26
N TYR A 34 -1.56 13.76 -1.26
CA TYR A 34 -1.33 12.32 -1.15
C TYR A 34 -0.20 12.00 -0.16
N VAL A 35 0.96 12.65 -0.28
CA VAL A 35 2.13 12.36 0.56
C VAL A 35 1.85 12.62 2.04
N ALA A 36 1.21 13.74 2.37
CA ALA A 36 0.99 14.15 3.75
C ALA A 36 -0.05 13.28 4.46
N THR A 37 -1.17 13.00 3.79
CA THR A 37 -2.35 12.39 4.42
C THR A 37 -2.42 10.88 4.25
N VAL A 38 -1.86 10.34 3.17
CA VAL A 38 -1.83 8.88 2.93
C VAL A 38 -0.46 8.33 3.30
N GLN A 39 0.55 8.57 2.46
CA GLN A 39 1.82 7.85 2.55
C GLN A 39 2.56 8.07 3.89
N ARG A 40 2.70 9.32 4.34
CA ARG A 40 3.34 9.61 5.64
C ARG A 40 2.52 9.12 6.82
N ALA A 41 1.19 9.06 6.69
CA ALA A 41 0.33 8.54 7.75
C ALA A 41 0.47 7.02 7.87
N GLU A 42 0.50 6.31 6.74
CA GLU A 42 0.75 4.86 6.71
C GLU A 42 2.11 4.52 7.31
N ILE A 43 3.17 5.26 6.95
CA ILE A 43 4.51 5.07 7.52
C ILE A 43 4.49 5.29 9.05
N ARG A 44 3.91 6.39 9.53
CA ARG A 44 3.85 6.70 10.97
C ARG A 44 3.06 5.68 11.78
N GLN A 45 2.04 5.08 11.19
CA GLN A 45 1.18 4.09 11.84
C GLN A 45 1.68 2.65 11.63
N GLY A 46 2.76 2.44 10.88
CA GLY A 46 3.27 1.10 10.58
C GLY A 46 2.31 0.26 9.73
N ILE A 47 1.52 0.88 8.86
CA ILE A 47 0.57 0.17 7.99
C ILE A 47 1.35 -0.57 6.90
N ALA A 48 1.16 -1.89 6.81
CA ALA A 48 1.91 -2.73 5.87
C ALA A 48 1.69 -2.35 4.39
N CYS A 49 0.59 -1.67 4.07
CA CYS A 49 0.25 -1.19 2.73
C CYS A 49 1.30 -0.23 2.11
N VAL A 50 2.16 0.41 2.93
CA VAL A 50 3.32 1.17 2.41
C VAL A 50 4.16 0.29 1.47
N LYS A 51 4.30 -0.99 1.80
CA LYS A 51 4.94 -2.03 0.98
C LYS A 51 3.90 -2.82 0.20
N HIS A 52 3.13 -2.12 -0.63
CA HIS A 52 1.99 -2.71 -1.36
C HIS A 52 2.36 -3.89 -2.27
N GLN A 53 3.61 -3.96 -2.76
CA GLN A 53 4.09 -5.12 -3.53
C GLN A 53 4.12 -6.40 -2.68
N ASN A 54 4.70 -6.34 -1.48
CA ASN A 54 4.71 -7.44 -0.52
C ASN A 54 3.28 -7.80 -0.08
N MET A 55 2.43 -6.80 0.21
CA MET A 55 1.01 -7.04 0.53
C MET A 55 0.22 -7.68 -0.62
N ALA A 56 0.62 -7.44 -1.87
CA ALA A 56 0.07 -8.11 -3.05
C ALA A 56 0.70 -9.50 -3.31
N GLY A 57 1.64 -9.94 -2.48
CA GLY A 57 2.25 -11.26 -2.55
C GLY A 57 3.45 -11.37 -3.49
N SER A 58 4.14 -10.26 -3.82
CA SER A 58 5.31 -10.29 -4.71
C SER A 58 6.38 -11.27 -4.23
N ASP A 59 6.62 -11.32 -2.92
CA ASP A 59 7.71 -12.10 -2.34
C ASP A 59 7.39 -13.61 -2.43
N ILE A 60 6.14 -13.99 -2.19
CA ILE A 60 5.65 -15.36 -2.40
C ILE A 60 5.80 -15.76 -3.88
N GLY A 61 5.51 -14.82 -4.79
CA GLY A 61 5.70 -15.04 -6.22
C GLY A 61 7.18 -15.25 -6.60
N ASP A 62 8.10 -14.53 -5.96
CA ASP A 62 9.52 -14.67 -6.21
C ASP A 62 10.09 -15.97 -5.62
N ASP A 63 9.69 -16.35 -4.40
CA ASP A 63 10.03 -17.64 -3.79
C ASP A 63 9.58 -18.80 -4.67
N HIS A 64 8.36 -18.70 -5.21
CA HIS A 64 7.83 -19.70 -6.13
C HIS A 64 8.67 -19.80 -7.42
N LYS A 65 9.05 -18.67 -8.03
CA LYS A 65 9.90 -18.69 -9.24
C LYS A 65 11.28 -19.25 -8.94
N GLU A 66 11.87 -18.89 -7.81
CA GLU A 66 13.18 -19.38 -7.39
C GLU A 66 13.16 -20.90 -7.18
N TYR A 67 12.09 -21.43 -6.60
CA TYR A 67 11.90 -22.88 -6.45
C TYR A 67 11.94 -23.64 -7.79
N PHE A 68 11.36 -23.08 -8.87
CA PHE A 68 11.29 -23.76 -10.18
C PHE A 68 12.45 -23.44 -11.12
N ALA A 69 12.98 -22.21 -11.08
CA ALA A 69 13.94 -21.71 -12.06
C ALA A 69 15.33 -21.42 -11.47
N GLY A 70 15.51 -21.55 -10.14
CA GLY A 70 16.77 -21.30 -9.46
C GLY A 70 17.34 -19.92 -9.80
N GLU A 71 18.61 -19.87 -10.17
CA GLU A 71 19.32 -18.63 -10.53
C GLU A 71 18.73 -17.92 -11.77
N ALA A 72 18.00 -18.63 -12.64
CA ALA A 72 17.36 -18.05 -13.82
C ALA A 72 16.00 -17.42 -13.54
N ALA A 73 15.53 -17.41 -12.29
CA ALA A 73 14.23 -16.88 -11.91
C ALA A 73 14.14 -15.36 -12.17
N LEU A 74 13.14 -14.94 -12.95
CA LEU A 74 12.84 -13.53 -13.19
C LEU A 74 12.02 -12.93 -12.03
N LYS A 75 12.72 -12.44 -11.02
CA LYS A 75 12.14 -11.88 -9.78
C LYS A 75 11.58 -10.47 -9.97
N ALA A 76 10.52 -10.15 -9.22
CA ALA A 76 9.98 -8.79 -9.11
C ALA A 76 10.77 -7.95 -8.08
N GLY A 77 11.41 -8.61 -7.11
CA GLY A 77 12.44 -8.08 -6.24
C GLY A 77 13.73 -7.71 -6.98
N GLY A 78 14.61 -6.96 -6.30
CA GLY A 78 15.90 -6.55 -6.84
C GLY A 78 16.31 -5.16 -6.37
N GLU A 79 17.43 -4.65 -6.91
CA GLU A 79 18.00 -3.33 -6.54
C GLU A 79 17.00 -2.18 -6.71
N HIS A 80 16.23 -2.21 -7.81
CA HIS A 80 15.27 -1.17 -8.16
C HIS A 80 13.86 -1.38 -7.58
N ASN A 81 13.69 -2.32 -6.66
CA ASN A 81 12.38 -2.54 -6.03
C ASN A 81 12.03 -1.32 -5.15
N THR A 82 10.82 -0.77 -5.36
CA THR A 82 10.35 0.42 -4.63
C THR A 82 10.23 0.18 -3.13
N MET A 83 10.07 -1.06 -2.68
CA MET A 83 10.05 -1.41 -1.26
C MET A 83 11.36 -1.07 -0.53
N ASN A 84 12.49 -1.00 -1.26
CA ASN A 84 13.79 -0.64 -0.69
C ASN A 84 13.82 0.81 -0.16
N GLN A 85 12.92 1.67 -0.65
CA GLN A 85 12.77 3.05 -0.15
C GLN A 85 12.12 3.12 1.24
N PHE A 86 11.56 2.01 1.72
CA PHE A 86 10.89 1.87 3.01
C PHE A 86 11.58 0.82 3.91
N ALA A 87 12.80 0.43 3.57
CA ALA A 87 13.66 -0.32 4.48
C ALA A 87 14.24 0.65 5.53
N ALA A 88 14.31 0.20 6.79
CA ALA A 88 14.88 0.95 7.90
C ALA A 88 16.41 0.80 7.92
#